data_AF-A0A6I4J2W2-F1
#
_entry.id   AF-A0A6I4J2W2-F1
#
_cell.length_a   1.000
_cell.length_b   1.000
_cell.length_c   1.000
_cell.angle_alpha   90.00
_cell.angle_beta   90.00
_cell.angle_gamma   90.00
#
_symmetry.space_group_name_H-M   'P 1'
#
loop_
_entity.id
_entity.type
_entity.pdbx_description
1 polymer ?
#
loop_
_entity_poly.entity_id
_entity_poly.type
_entity_poly.pdbx_seq_one_letter_code
_entity_poly.pdbx_strand_id
1 'polypeptide(L)'
;MSPLQQAKLFIGDHVHLAKDALHIYVALALFLGSAMLFRWPLKSWRPWLVVLAAALIGEAWDLRDSLVYHTPIELGGNLKDVLNTLFWPTVLVLLARGTRVLKRG
;
A
#
# COMPACT_ATOMS: atom_id res chain seq x y z
N MET A 1 27.10 -19.52 -8.61
CA MET A 1 26.18 -18.41 -8.95
C MET A 1 27.02 -17.17 -9.11
N SER A 2 26.78 -16.34 -10.14
CA SER A 2 27.68 -15.20 -10.41
C SER A 2 27.50 -14.08 -9.37
N PRO A 3 28.56 -13.34 -9.00
CA PRO A 3 28.47 -12.19 -8.10
C PRO A 3 27.47 -11.13 -8.58
N LEU A 4 27.29 -11.03 -9.90
CA LEU A 4 26.32 -10.12 -10.53
C LEU A 4 24.86 -10.54 -10.30
N GLN A 5 24.58 -11.85 -10.22
CA GLN A 5 23.24 -12.33 -9.85
C GLN A 5 22.96 -12.10 -8.36
N GLN A 6 23.95 -12.24 -7.48
CA GLN A 6 23.79 -11.90 -6.06
C GLN A 6 23.60 -10.41 -5.84
N ALA A 7 24.32 -9.54 -6.56
CA ALA A 7 24.10 -8.10 -6.50
C ALA A 7 22.72 -7.71 -7.03
N LYS A 8 22.25 -8.33 -8.13
CA LYS A 8 20.87 -8.13 -8.63
C LYS A 8 19.81 -8.58 -7.63
N LEU A 9 20.00 -9.72 -6.96
CA LEU A 9 19.07 -10.21 -5.94
C LEU A 9 19.10 -9.34 -4.68
N PHE A 10 20.26 -8.87 -4.26
CA PHE A 10 20.41 -7.98 -3.10
C PHE A 10 19.77 -6.61 -3.32
N ILE A 11 19.99 -6.02 -4.50
CA ILE A 11 19.34 -4.76 -4.90
C ILE A 11 17.84 -4.97 -5.10
N GLY A 12 17.42 -6.10 -5.71
CA GLY A 12 16.01 -6.47 -5.83
C GLY A 12 15.31 -6.60 -4.48
N ASP A 13 15.93 -7.26 -3.50
CA ASP A 13 15.38 -7.42 -2.14
C ASP A 13 15.33 -6.10 -1.37
N HIS A 14 16.32 -5.21 -1.55
CA HIS A 14 16.40 -3.96 -0.78
C HIS A 14 15.58 -2.82 -1.40
N VAL A 15 15.46 -2.78 -2.74
CA VAL A 15 14.61 -1.81 -3.44
C VAL A 15 13.13 -2.19 -3.30
N HIS A 16 12.78 -3.47 -3.26
CA HIS A 16 11.43 -3.90 -2.88
C HIS A 16 11.05 -3.39 -1.48
N LEU A 17 11.94 -3.50 -0.50
CA LEU A 17 11.68 -3.00 0.86
C LEU A 17 11.48 -1.47 0.91
N ALA A 18 12.17 -0.72 0.04
CA ALA A 18 11.98 0.71 -0.11
C ALA A 18 10.66 1.07 -0.83
N LYS A 19 10.26 0.27 -1.83
CA LYS A 19 8.97 0.38 -2.53
C LYS A 19 7.81 0.06 -1.56
N ASP A 20 7.93 -0.99 -0.76
CA ASP A 20 7.00 -1.35 0.32
C ASP A 20 6.76 -0.21 1.30
N ALA A 21 7.85 0.43 1.77
CA ALA A 21 7.76 1.56 2.69
C ALA A 21 7.00 2.73 2.06
N LEU A 22 7.28 3.05 0.79
CA LEU A 22 6.59 4.11 0.06
C LEU A 22 5.08 3.86 -0.02
N HIS A 23 4.68 2.63 -0.34
CA HIS A 23 3.28 2.23 -0.40
C HIS A 23 2.55 2.45 0.93
N ILE A 24 3.21 2.11 2.06
CA ILE A 24 2.65 2.35 3.40
C ILE A 24 2.45 3.85 3.66
N TYR A 25 3.43 4.71 3.33
CA TYR A 25 3.30 6.15 3.52
C TYR A 25 2.21 6.76 2.64
N VAL A 26 2.12 6.34 1.37
CA VAL A 26 1.07 6.80 0.45
C VAL A 26 -0.31 6.36 0.94
N ALA A 27 -0.45 5.11 1.38
CA ALA A 27 -1.69 4.59 1.97
C ALA A 27 -2.13 5.39 3.19
N LEU A 28 -1.20 5.69 4.11
CA LEU A 28 -1.48 6.47 5.31
C LEU A 28 -1.88 7.91 4.96
N ALA A 29 -1.16 8.53 4.03
CA ALA A 29 -1.43 9.89 3.58
C ALA A 29 -2.80 9.99 2.90
N LEU A 30 -3.17 9.01 2.06
CA LEU A 30 -4.51 8.92 1.46
C LEU A 30 -5.60 8.66 2.50
N PHE A 31 -5.35 7.78 3.46
CA PHE A 31 -6.30 7.47 4.53
C PHE A 31 -6.60 8.71 5.38
N LEU A 32 -5.56 9.33 5.91
CA LEU A 32 -5.67 10.53 6.75
C LEU A 32 -6.13 11.75 5.94
N GLY A 33 -5.60 11.92 4.73
CA GLY A 33 -5.96 13.01 3.83
C GLY A 33 -7.42 12.96 3.40
N SER A 34 -7.93 11.79 3.00
CA SER A 34 -9.35 11.63 2.67
C SER A 34 -10.26 11.81 3.89
N ALA A 35 -9.88 11.24 5.04
CA ALA A 35 -10.63 11.45 6.28
C ALA A 35 -10.67 12.93 6.70
N MET A 36 -9.56 13.66 6.53
CA MET A 36 -9.46 15.08 6.87
C MET A 36 -10.23 15.97 5.88
N LEU A 37 -10.05 15.73 4.58
CA LEU A 37 -10.68 16.51 3.50
C LEU A 37 -12.21 16.35 3.51
N PHE A 38 -12.70 15.12 3.62
CA PHE A 38 -14.14 14.84 3.65
C PHE A 38 -14.73 14.87 5.06
N ARG A 39 -13.90 15.18 6.07
CA ARG A 39 -14.23 15.19 7.51
C ARG A 39 -14.89 13.87 7.96
N TRP A 40 -14.59 12.76 7.29
CA TRP A 40 -15.15 11.47 7.62
C TRP A 40 -14.56 10.96 8.94
N PRO A 41 -15.37 10.31 9.78
CA PRO A 41 -14.84 9.73 11.00
C PRO A 41 -13.93 8.56 10.63
N LEU A 42 -12.77 8.45 11.28
CA LEU A 42 -11.75 7.42 11.00
C LEU A 42 -12.26 5.98 11.23
N LYS A 43 -13.36 5.81 11.98
CA LYS A 43 -14.09 4.54 12.12
C LYS A 43 -14.89 4.13 10.87
N SER A 44 -15.05 5.04 9.91
CA SER A 44 -15.82 4.81 8.69
C SER A 44 -15.02 3.95 7.73
N TRP A 45 -15.72 3.07 7.03
CA TRP A 45 -15.18 2.26 5.94
C TRP A 45 -14.87 3.09 4.68
N ARG A 46 -15.35 4.35 4.60
CA ARG A 46 -15.16 5.25 3.46
C ARG A 46 -13.69 5.61 3.17
N PRO A 47 -12.90 6.16 4.11
CA PRO A 47 -11.49 6.44 3.87
C PRO A 47 -10.68 5.17 3.57
N TRP A 48 -11.08 4.03 4.12
CA TRP A 48 -10.47 2.73 3.79
C TRP A 48 -10.74 2.32 2.34
N LEU A 49 -11.97 2.51 1.84
CA LEU A 49 -12.27 2.26 0.42
C LEU A 49 -11.46 3.14 -0.53
N VAL A 50 -11.19 4.40 -0.16
CA VAL A 50 -10.35 5.28 -0.97
C VAL A 50 -8.93 4.71 -1.09
N VAL A 51 -8.37 4.22 0.01
CA VAL A 51 -7.05 3.58 -0.01
C VAL A 51 -7.06 2.29 -0.81
N LEU A 52 -8.11 1.46 -0.67
CA LEU A 52 -8.27 0.24 -1.47
C LEU A 52 -8.33 0.57 -2.97
N ALA A 53 -9.12 1.56 -3.36
CA ALA A 53 -9.21 1.99 -4.75
C ALA A 53 -7.87 2.50 -5.27
N ALA A 54 -7.15 3.31 -4.49
CA ALA A 54 -5.83 3.79 -4.86
C ALA A 54 -4.79 2.66 -4.98
N ALA A 55 -4.82 1.67 -4.08
CA ALA A 55 -3.96 0.50 -4.13
C ALA A 55 -4.21 -0.31 -5.41
N LEU A 56 -5.49 -0.56 -5.75
CA LEU A 56 -5.87 -1.27 -6.97
C LEU A 56 -5.45 -0.51 -8.24
N ILE A 57 -5.54 0.83 -8.23
CA ILE A 57 -5.09 1.66 -9.36
C ILE A 57 -3.56 1.62 -9.49
N GLY A 58 -2.82 1.68 -8.38
CA GLY A 58 -1.36 1.56 -8.38
C GLY A 58 -0.87 0.23 -8.94
N GLU A 59 -1.48 -0.87 -8.49
CA GLU A 59 -1.24 -2.21 -9.01
C GLU A 59 -1.58 -2.36 -10.48
N ALA A 60 -2.74 -1.85 -10.90
CA ALA A 60 -3.14 -1.85 -12.30
C ALA A 60 -2.16 -1.05 -13.17
N TRP A 61 -1.61 0.04 -12.63
CA TRP A 61 -0.57 0.82 -13.29
C TRP A 61 0.74 0.03 -13.39
N ASP A 62 1.20 -0.63 -12.32
CA ASP A 62 2.43 -1.44 -12.31
C ASP A 62 2.33 -2.66 -13.26
N LEU A 63 1.16 -3.29 -13.33
CA LEU A 63 0.82 -4.32 -14.33
C LEU A 63 0.87 -3.78 -15.75
N ARG A 64 0.27 -2.61 -15.99
CA ARG A 64 0.25 -1.96 -17.31
C ARG A 64 1.64 -1.52 -17.73
N ASP A 65 2.46 -1.05 -16.80
CA ASP A 65 3.86 -0.69 -17.04
C ASP A 65 4.70 -1.93 -17.34
N SER A 66 4.49 -3.04 -16.61
CA SER A 66 5.16 -4.32 -16.88
C SER A 66 4.82 -4.90 -18.25
N LEU A 67 3.57 -4.75 -18.69
CA LEU A 67 3.13 -5.09 -20.05
C LEU A 67 3.85 -4.26 -21.12
N VAL A 68 4.05 -2.96 -20.87
CA VAL A 68 4.69 -2.00 -21.79
C VAL A 68 6.21 -2.21 -21.86
N TYR A 69 6.86 -2.46 -20.73
CA TYR A 69 8.32 -2.59 -20.63
C TYR A 69 8.82 -4.05 -20.69
N HIS A 70 7.93 -5.02 -20.90
CA HIS A 70 8.23 -6.45 -20.98
C HIS A 70 9.05 -6.98 -19.78
N THR A 71 8.84 -6.40 -18.61
CA THR A 71 9.41 -6.89 -17.36
C THR A 71 8.66 -8.12 -16.88
N PRO A 72 9.34 -9.08 -16.23
CA PRO A 72 8.67 -10.26 -15.68
C PRO A 72 7.62 -9.82 -14.66
N ILE A 73 6.38 -10.27 -14.85
CA ILE A 73 5.25 -9.96 -13.97
C ILE A 73 5.46 -10.77 -12.67
N GLU A 74 6.06 -10.14 -11.66
CA GLU A 74 6.20 -10.74 -10.34
C GLU A 74 4.90 -10.58 -9.55
N LEU A 75 3.91 -11.43 -9.86
CA LEU A 75 2.61 -11.48 -9.16
C LEU A 75 2.76 -11.63 -7.63
N GLY A 76 3.84 -12.26 -7.17
CA GLY A 76 4.14 -12.40 -5.74
C GLY A 76 4.59 -11.12 -5.06
N GLY A 77 5.25 -10.21 -5.78
CA GLY A 77 5.62 -8.87 -5.29
C GLY A 77 4.38 -7.99 -5.18
N ASN A 78 3.58 -7.93 -6.25
CA ASN A 78 2.32 -7.18 -6.29
C ASN A 78 1.34 -7.58 -5.17
N LEU A 79 1.20 -8.87 -4.88
CA LEU A 79 0.34 -9.30 -3.77
C LEU A 79 0.85 -8.81 -2.40
N LYS A 80 2.17 -8.77 -2.20
CA LYS A 80 2.78 -8.23 -0.98
C LYS A 80 2.61 -6.72 -0.90
N ASP A 81 2.77 -6.00 -2.01
CA ASP A 81 2.56 -4.55 -2.09
C ASP A 81 1.11 -4.21 -1.72
N VAL A 82 0.11 -4.91 -2.27
CA VAL A 82 -1.31 -4.75 -1.89
C VAL A 82 -1.54 -5.03 -0.40
N LEU A 83 -0.99 -6.14 0.10
CA LEU A 83 -1.13 -6.51 1.51
C LEU A 83 -0.51 -5.47 2.43
N ASN A 84 0.70 -4.98 2.14
CA ASN A 84 1.37 -3.92 2.90
C ASN A 84 0.61 -2.60 2.83
N THR A 85 0.07 -2.25 1.66
CA THR A 85 -0.74 -1.03 1.44
C THR A 85 -2.03 -1.07 2.26
N LEU A 86 -2.69 -2.23 2.37
CA LEU A 86 -3.97 -2.39 3.08
C LEU A 86 -3.81 -2.74 4.56
N PHE A 87 -2.68 -3.29 4.98
CA PHE A 87 -2.48 -3.78 6.35
C PHE A 87 -2.70 -2.66 7.37
N TRP A 88 -1.95 -1.56 7.27
CA TRP A 88 -2.04 -0.44 8.20
C TRP A 88 -3.38 0.30 8.18
N PRO A 89 -3.98 0.63 7.03
CA PRO A 89 -5.34 1.17 6.99
C PRO A 89 -6.38 0.25 7.65
N THR A 90 -6.27 -1.06 7.47
CA THR A 90 -7.20 -2.02 8.09
C THR A 90 -7.01 -2.07 9.60
N VAL A 91 -5.76 -2.10 10.07
CA VAL A 91 -5.42 -1.99 11.49
C VAL A 91 -5.95 -0.68 12.08
N LEU A 92 -5.80 0.45 11.39
CA LEU A 92 -6.31 1.75 11.84
C LEU A 92 -7.84 1.77 11.96
N VAL A 93 -8.56 1.17 11.00
CA VAL A 93 -10.03 1.05 11.08
C VAL A 93 -10.46 0.15 12.23
N LEU A 94 -9.77 -0.99 12.43
CA LEU A 94 -10.05 -1.91 13.53
C LEU A 94 -9.76 -1.26 14.89
N LEU A 95 -8.64 -0.55 15.02
CA LEU A 95 -8.30 0.22 16.21
C LEU A 95 -9.32 1.35 16.45
N ALA A 96 -9.73 2.09 15.42
CA ALA A 96 -10.73 3.15 15.54
C ALA A 96 -12.13 2.61 15.90
N ARG A 97 -12.44 1.34 15.58
CA ARG A 97 -13.67 0.66 16.00
C ARG A 97 -13.58 0.07 17.40
N GLY A 98 -12.43 -0.51 17.76
CA GLY A 98 -12.21 -1.19 19.05
C GLY A 98 -11.86 -0.23 20.20
N THR A 99 -11.31 0.95 19.90
CA THR A 99 -10.93 1.93 20.91
C THR A 99 -11.84 3.16 20.87
N ARG A 100 -12.22 3.67 22.05
CA ARG A 100 -12.94 4.94 22.18
C ARG A 100 -12.04 6.17 21.95
N VAL A 101 -10.74 5.97 21.76
CA VAL A 101 -9.72 7.04 21.63
C VAL A 101 -9.95 7.91 20.39
N LEU A 102 -10.54 7.34 19.33
CA LEU A 102 -10.91 8.04 18.10
C LEU A 102 -12.42 8.35 18.02
N LYS A 103 -13.14 8.35 19.15
CA LYS A 103 -14.47 8.96 19.19
C LYS A 103 -14.31 10.45 19.05
N ARG A 104 -14.56 10.95 17.84
CA ARG A 104 -14.96 12.35 17.64
C ARG A 104 -16.22 12.56 18.49
N GLY A 105 -16.08 13.29 19.59
CA GLY A 105 -17.19 13.82 20.39
C GLY A 105 -18.05 14.73 19.54
#